data_AF-A0A663EJY0-F1
#
_entry.id   AF-A0A663EJY0-F1
#
_cell.length_a   1.000
_cell.length_b   1.000
_cell.length_c   1.000
_cell.angle_alpha   90.00
_cell.angle_beta   90.00
_cell.angle_gamma   90.00
#
_symmetry.space_group_name_H-M   'P 1'
#
loop_
_entity.id
_entity.type
_entity.pdbx_description
1 polymer ?
#
loop_
_entity_poly.entity_id
_entity_poly.type
_entity_poly.pdbx_seq_one_letter_code
_entity_poly.pdbx_strand_id
1 'polypeptide(L)'
;MKISLLQQMYKDIICLLGSYDQLLSHMASKSLASLVYFQLKEENALNVTWLTFSLKTLSGFPVNTQVAECLWTLTTIIKDMLKDEVLPKAGILKKLLAPLDAVLEGFYNSILFHHFDSHHYTSPYSEAANNLISFIDLLEALLASRIELELPLRCQRVLFLKVSYILKLISSSIHYLIKKKLIMLLKKCVLYKSREDAKSGSLFLQNPSLYEDMLALSNAVLQVVNLTWLNQIPLSEKASYFGGSEAVPGDDTQGGTDQTVLRALSLVVLKALEFKFQNSATEFCLLSSKSFRALRFCSYSSLRL
;
A
#
# COMPACT_ATOMS: atom_id res chain seq x y z
N MET A 1 13.60 11.29 37.10
CA MET A 1 14.70 11.94 36.33
C MET A 1 14.86 11.37 34.91
N LYS A 2 14.88 10.04 34.71
CA LYS A 2 15.05 9.43 33.37
C LYS A 2 13.85 9.70 32.42
N ILE A 3 12.62 9.58 32.92
CA ILE A 3 11.38 9.82 32.13
C ILE A 3 11.24 11.30 31.71
N SER A 4 11.58 12.25 32.59
CA SER A 4 11.50 13.68 32.31
C SER A 4 12.50 14.14 31.24
N LEU A 5 13.72 13.56 31.23
CA LEU A 5 14.72 13.82 30.20
C LEU A 5 14.31 13.25 28.84
N LEU A 6 13.79 12.03 28.81
CA LEU A 6 13.26 11.43 27.57
C LEU A 6 12.11 12.28 27.01
N GLN A 7 11.15 12.68 27.84
CA GLN A 7 10.04 13.55 27.40
C GLN A 7 10.53 14.88 26.82
N GLN A 8 11.57 15.48 27.39
CA GLN A 8 12.15 16.71 26.85
C GLN A 8 12.80 16.47 25.49
N MET A 9 13.59 15.41 25.34
CA MET A 9 14.19 15.03 24.05
C MET A 9 13.14 14.82 22.95
N TYR A 10 12.02 14.17 23.28
CA TYR A 10 10.91 14.01 22.32
C TYR A 10 10.36 15.36 21.85
N LYS A 11 10.14 16.31 22.76
CA LYS A 11 9.63 17.63 22.41
C LYS A 11 10.63 18.38 21.51
N ASP A 12 11.91 18.37 21.88
CA ASP A 12 12.95 19.07 21.13
C ASP A 12 13.07 18.50 19.71
N ILE A 13 13.07 17.17 19.55
CA ILE A 13 13.10 16.52 18.23
C ILE A 13 11.83 16.82 17.43
N ILE A 14 10.65 16.77 18.06
CA ILE A 14 9.37 17.07 17.39
C ILE A 14 9.34 18.53 16.91
N CYS A 15 9.90 19.48 17.65
CA CYS A 15 10.02 20.88 17.23
C CYS A 15 10.93 21.06 16.00
N LEU A 16 11.85 20.13 15.75
CA LEU A 16 12.72 20.14 14.57
C LEU A 16 12.09 19.46 13.35
N LEU A 17 10.94 18.78 13.49
CA LEU A 17 10.23 18.20 12.36
C LEU A 17 9.64 19.30 11.48
N GLY A 18 9.81 19.18 10.17
CA GLY A 18 9.33 20.19 9.22
C GLY A 18 10.12 21.50 9.29
N SER A 19 11.35 21.48 9.82
CA SER A 19 12.27 22.62 9.72
C SER A 19 12.58 22.92 8.25
N TYR A 20 12.83 24.19 7.93
CA TYR A 20 13.24 24.60 6.57
C TYR A 20 14.52 23.89 6.11
N ASP A 21 15.42 23.61 7.05
CA ASP A 21 16.55 22.72 6.80
C ASP A 21 16.04 21.28 6.65
N GLN A 22 16.02 20.79 5.41
CA GLN A 22 15.56 19.44 5.07
C GLN A 22 16.43 18.35 5.67
N LEU A 23 17.75 18.59 5.80
CA LEU A 23 18.66 17.63 6.42
C LEU A 23 18.34 17.52 7.91
N LEU A 24 18.13 18.65 8.58
CA LEU A 24 17.76 18.69 9.99
C LEU A 24 16.40 18.01 10.23
N SER A 25 15.38 18.30 9.40
CA SER A 25 14.05 17.67 9.47
C SER A 25 14.14 16.15 9.27
N HIS A 26 14.94 15.69 8.31
CA HIS A 26 15.16 14.27 8.07
C HIS A 26 15.91 13.59 9.22
N MET A 27 16.95 14.23 9.76
CA MET A 27 17.70 13.72 10.92
C MET A 27 16.82 13.67 12.17
N ALA A 28 15.96 14.67 12.38
CA ALA A 28 14.97 14.66 13.45
C ALA A 28 13.98 13.50 13.28
N SER A 29 13.43 13.30 12.08
CA SER A 29 12.54 12.18 11.76
C SER A 29 13.20 10.83 12.02
N LYS A 30 14.45 10.65 11.56
CA LYS A 30 15.21 9.41 11.78
C LYS A 30 15.49 9.16 13.25
N SER A 31 15.90 10.19 13.98
CA SER A 31 16.18 10.10 15.42
C SER A 31 14.91 9.76 16.19
N LEU A 32 13.78 10.38 15.83
CA LEU A 32 12.48 10.11 16.42
C LEU A 32 12.02 8.67 16.19
N ALA A 33 12.15 8.17 14.96
CA ALA A 33 11.82 6.79 14.62
C ALA A 33 12.65 5.79 15.45
N SER A 34 13.97 5.99 15.52
CA SER A 34 14.87 5.16 16.33
C SER A 34 14.52 5.21 17.82
N LEU A 35 14.19 6.39 18.35
CA LEU A 35 13.86 6.56 19.76
C LEU A 35 12.55 5.85 20.12
N VAL A 36 11.50 6.01 19.29
CA VAL A 36 10.22 5.32 19.48
C VAL A 36 10.40 3.80 19.36
N TYR A 37 11.15 3.35 18.35
CA TYR A 37 11.44 1.92 18.17
C TYR A 37 12.19 1.34 19.38
N PHE A 38 13.22 2.04 19.86
CA PHE A 38 13.98 1.64 21.04
C PHE A 38 13.10 1.57 22.29
N GLN A 39 12.24 2.57 22.54
CA GLN A 39 11.31 2.54 23.69
C GLN A 39 10.30 1.39 23.59
N LEU A 40 9.76 1.13 22.39
CA LEU A 40 8.89 -0.01 22.16
C LEU A 40 9.58 -1.35 22.40
N LYS A 41 10.86 -1.46 22.02
CA LYS A 41 11.65 -2.68 22.18
C LYS A 41 12.04 -2.93 23.63
N GLU A 42 12.59 -1.93 24.32
CA GLU A 42 13.15 -2.08 25.66
C GLU A 42 12.10 -1.92 26.77
N GLU A 43 11.21 -0.93 26.66
CA GLU A 43 10.24 -0.59 27.70
C GLU A 43 8.84 -1.13 27.39
N ASN A 44 8.62 -1.68 26.19
CA ASN A 44 7.35 -2.25 25.74
C ASN A 44 6.17 -1.27 25.90
N ALA A 45 6.48 0.03 25.77
CA ALA A 45 5.60 1.16 26.00
C ALA A 45 5.80 2.23 24.92
N LEU A 46 4.73 2.97 24.60
CA LEU A 46 4.78 4.10 23.68
C LEU A 46 4.99 5.41 24.42
N ASN A 47 5.78 6.29 23.84
CA ASN A 47 5.89 7.65 24.33
C ASN A 47 4.60 8.43 24.12
N VAL A 48 4.05 9.00 25.20
CA VAL A 48 2.84 9.82 25.13
C VAL A 48 3.04 11.08 24.29
N THR A 49 4.23 11.69 24.32
CA THR A 49 4.53 12.91 23.54
C THR A 49 4.48 12.62 22.04
N TRP A 50 5.15 11.55 21.59
CA TRP A 50 5.11 11.13 20.19
C TRP A 50 3.71 10.72 19.76
N LEU A 51 3.01 9.93 20.58
CA LEU A 51 1.65 9.50 20.26
C LEU A 51 0.70 10.70 20.11
N THR A 52 0.76 11.66 21.03
CA THR A 52 -0.06 12.89 20.98
C THR A 52 0.26 13.72 19.74
N PHE A 53 1.55 13.85 19.41
CA PHE A 53 1.99 14.48 18.17
C PHE A 53 1.41 13.79 16.94
N SER A 54 1.57 12.46 16.82
CA SER A 54 1.08 11.70 15.67
C SER A 54 -0.44 11.80 15.51
N LEU A 55 -1.19 11.68 16.61
CA LEU A 55 -2.65 11.81 16.59
C LEU A 55 -3.06 13.21 16.09
N LYS A 56 -2.48 14.27 16.66
CA LYS A 56 -2.77 15.65 16.29
C LYS A 56 -2.42 15.92 14.83
N THR A 57 -1.25 15.47 14.39
CA THR A 57 -0.75 15.69 13.02
C THR A 57 -1.62 15.01 11.98
N LEU A 58 -1.95 13.73 12.18
CA LEU A 58 -2.80 12.97 11.26
C LEU A 58 -4.24 13.49 11.23
N SER A 59 -4.80 13.88 12.39
CA SER A 59 -6.14 14.49 12.44
C SER A 59 -6.21 15.89 11.83
N GLY A 60 -5.06 16.59 11.73
CA GLY A 60 -4.97 17.96 11.23
C GLY A 60 -4.79 18.09 9.71
N PHE A 61 -4.76 16.97 8.97
CA PHE A 61 -4.69 16.99 7.51
C PHE A 61 -5.96 17.65 6.91
N PRO A 62 -5.85 18.49 5.86
CA PRO A 62 -4.65 18.80 5.06
C PRO A 62 -3.81 19.99 5.52
N VAL A 63 -4.20 20.67 6.61
CA VAL A 63 -3.59 21.94 7.02
C VAL A 63 -2.22 21.75 7.70
N ASN A 64 -1.99 20.59 8.31
CA ASN A 64 -0.74 20.31 9.02
C ASN A 64 0.40 19.96 8.04
N THR A 65 1.52 20.69 8.14
CA THR A 65 2.69 20.55 7.27
C THR A 65 3.62 19.40 7.65
N GLN A 66 3.49 18.84 8.86
CA GLN A 66 4.38 17.78 9.39
C GLN A 66 3.85 16.36 9.11
N VAL A 67 2.86 16.23 8.22
CA VAL A 67 2.21 14.95 7.91
C VAL A 67 3.20 13.99 7.26
N ALA A 68 4.00 14.47 6.29
CA ALA A 68 4.99 13.64 5.61
C ALA A 68 6.00 13.04 6.59
N GLU A 69 6.54 13.84 7.51
CA GLU A 69 7.48 13.42 8.55
C GLU A 69 6.84 12.42 9.51
N CYS A 70 5.61 12.69 9.95
CA CYS A 70 4.87 11.77 10.82
C CYS A 70 4.66 10.40 10.15
N LEU A 71 4.20 10.38 8.89
CA LEU A 71 4.00 9.15 8.12
C LEU A 71 5.33 8.42 7.87
N TRP A 72 6.40 9.16 7.59
CA TRP A 72 7.73 8.60 7.39
C TRP A 72 8.25 7.94 8.67
N THR A 73 8.12 8.59 9.83
CA THR A 73 8.54 8.02 11.12
C THR A 73 7.81 6.70 11.39
N LEU A 74 6.50 6.67 11.21
CA LEU A 74 5.68 5.47 11.40
C LEU A 74 6.07 4.35 10.43
N THR A 75 6.28 4.68 9.15
CA THR A 75 6.73 3.73 8.12
C THR A 75 8.06 3.10 8.47
N THR A 76 9.04 3.90 8.90
CA THR A 76 10.36 3.42 9.28
C THR A 76 10.28 2.47 10.48
N ILE A 77 9.52 2.84 11.52
CA ILE A 77 9.31 1.98 12.69
C ILE A 77 8.71 0.63 12.26
N ILE A 78 7.65 0.62 11.44
CA ILE A 78 7.03 -0.63 10.96
C ILE A 78 8.04 -1.46 10.16
N LYS A 79 8.79 -0.86 9.24
CA LYS A 79 9.78 -1.55 8.41
C LYS A 79 10.89 -2.17 9.26
N ASP A 80 11.38 -1.46 10.28
CA ASP A 80 12.44 -1.96 11.15
C ASP A 80 11.94 -3.08 12.08
N MET A 81 10.69 -2.98 12.56
CA MET A 81 10.03 -4.06 13.30
C MET A 81 9.87 -5.35 12.49
N LEU A 82 9.56 -5.23 11.19
CA LEU A 82 9.43 -6.42 10.32
C LEU A 82 10.79 -7.06 10.02
N LYS A 83 11.88 -6.31 10.06
CA LYS A 83 13.24 -6.84 9.85
C LYS A 83 13.84 -7.49 11.10
N ASP A 84 13.42 -7.09 12.29
CA ASP A 84 14.00 -7.60 13.55
C ASP A 84 13.46 -9.01 13.88
N GLU A 85 14.25 -10.04 13.62
CA GLU A 85 13.89 -11.45 13.84
C GLU A 85 13.79 -11.85 15.33
N VAL A 86 14.39 -11.06 16.23
CA VAL A 86 14.50 -11.40 17.66
C VAL A 86 13.24 -10.99 18.43
N LEU A 87 12.43 -10.10 17.86
CA LEU A 87 11.32 -9.43 18.55
C LEU A 87 9.99 -10.19 18.43
N PRO A 88 9.12 -10.22 19.46
CA PRO A 88 7.73 -10.68 19.31
C PRO A 88 6.91 -9.68 18.47
N LYS A 89 7.11 -9.70 17.14
CA LYS A 89 6.67 -8.69 16.17
C LYS A 89 5.19 -8.34 16.28
N ALA A 90 4.31 -9.34 16.35
CA ALA A 90 2.86 -9.15 16.38
C ALA A 90 2.38 -8.35 17.60
N GLY A 91 2.92 -8.65 18.79
CA GLY A 91 2.52 -7.99 20.04
C GLY A 91 2.92 -6.52 20.08
N ILE A 92 4.16 -6.22 19.68
CA ILE A 92 4.69 -4.85 19.71
C ILE A 92 4.08 -4.03 18.58
N LEU A 93 3.87 -4.62 17.40
CA LEU A 93 3.20 -3.91 16.29
C LEU A 93 1.76 -3.57 16.65
N LYS A 94 1.04 -4.48 17.33
CA LYS A 94 -0.29 -4.20 17.84
C LYS A 94 -0.25 -3.04 18.84
N LYS A 95 0.74 -2.97 19.73
CA LYS A 95 0.91 -1.83 20.65
C LYS A 95 1.15 -0.51 19.94
N LEU A 96 1.95 -0.51 18.87
CA LEU A 96 2.20 0.67 18.04
C LEU A 96 0.93 1.15 17.32
N LEU A 97 0.22 0.23 16.65
CA LEU A 97 -0.86 0.58 15.73
C LEU A 97 -2.23 0.71 16.38
N ALA A 98 -2.53 -0.04 17.45
CA ALA A 98 -3.84 0.02 18.12
C ALA A 98 -4.28 1.44 18.53
N PRO A 99 -3.44 2.30 19.15
CA PRO A 99 -3.85 3.66 19.50
C PRO A 99 -3.97 4.59 18.29
N LEU A 100 -3.36 4.22 17.16
CA LEU A 100 -3.40 5.00 15.91
C LEU A 100 -4.49 4.52 14.94
N ASP A 101 -5.10 3.35 15.17
CA ASP A 101 -5.94 2.63 14.21
C ASP A 101 -7.06 3.51 13.64
N ALA A 102 -7.85 4.13 14.52
CA ALA A 102 -8.97 4.99 14.13
C ALA A 102 -8.53 6.29 13.43
N VAL A 103 -7.45 6.92 13.90
CA VAL A 103 -6.94 8.17 13.31
C VAL A 103 -6.31 7.91 11.95
N LEU A 104 -5.59 6.80 11.79
CA LEU A 104 -5.08 6.37 10.50
C LEU A 104 -6.22 6.12 9.53
N GLU A 105 -7.25 5.36 9.91
CA GLU A 105 -8.43 5.16 9.06
C GLU A 105 -9.12 6.48 8.67
N GLY A 106 -9.24 7.43 9.60
CA GLY A 106 -9.72 8.78 9.33
C GLY A 106 -8.85 9.50 8.31
N PHE A 107 -7.53 9.51 8.53
CA PHE A 107 -6.55 10.10 7.62
C PHE A 107 -6.62 9.48 6.21
N TYR A 108 -6.76 8.15 6.11
CA TYR A 108 -6.97 7.45 4.83
C TYR A 108 -8.16 8.00 4.06
N ASN A 109 -9.29 8.22 4.74
CA ASN A 109 -10.43 8.85 4.10
C ASN A 109 -10.08 10.26 3.63
N SER A 110 -9.56 11.09 4.53
CA SER A 110 -9.26 12.50 4.23
C SER A 110 -8.33 12.65 3.02
N ILE A 111 -7.27 11.84 2.92
CA ILE A 111 -6.33 11.93 1.80
C ILE A 111 -6.91 11.36 0.50
N LEU A 112 -7.73 10.30 0.54
CA LEU A 112 -8.33 9.72 -0.67
C LEU A 112 -9.48 10.57 -1.24
N PHE A 113 -10.16 11.33 -0.38
CA PHE A 113 -11.19 12.30 -0.79
C PHE A 113 -10.61 13.69 -1.07
N HIS A 114 -9.33 13.92 -0.76
CA HIS A 114 -8.68 15.18 -1.09
C HIS A 114 -8.61 15.33 -2.61
N HIS A 115 -9.13 16.45 -3.13
CA HIS A 115 -9.09 16.70 -4.56
C HIS A 115 -7.66 16.99 -5.00
N PHE A 116 -7.11 16.10 -5.82
CA PHE A 116 -5.75 16.20 -6.36
C PHE A 116 -5.68 17.02 -7.66
N ASP A 117 -6.75 17.70 -8.05
CA ASP A 117 -6.89 18.41 -9.32
C ASP A 117 -6.15 19.76 -9.39
N SER A 118 -5.32 20.09 -8.40
CA SER A 118 -4.56 21.34 -8.37
C SER A 118 -3.16 21.19 -8.97
N HIS A 119 -2.60 22.28 -9.53
CA HIS A 119 -1.22 22.38 -10.02
C HIS A 119 -0.15 21.99 -8.97
N HIS A 120 -0.53 21.81 -7.70
CA HIS A 120 0.36 21.35 -6.64
C HIS A 120 0.75 19.87 -6.76
N TYR A 121 0.05 19.03 -7.54
CA TYR A 121 0.35 17.60 -7.66
C TYR A 121 1.00 17.19 -8.99
N THR A 122 1.27 18.17 -9.86
CA THR A 122 1.96 17.97 -11.14
C THR A 122 3.48 17.97 -11.00
N SER A 123 4.02 18.54 -9.91
CA SER A 123 5.45 18.47 -9.57
C SER A 123 5.70 17.41 -8.49
N PRO A 124 6.70 16.52 -8.67
CA PRO A 124 7.01 15.49 -7.69
C PRO A 124 7.66 16.04 -6.39
N TYR A 125 8.01 17.33 -6.35
CA TYR A 125 8.71 17.96 -5.23
C TYR A 125 7.82 18.90 -4.39
N SER A 126 6.51 18.89 -4.61
CA SER A 126 5.60 19.66 -3.77
C SER A 126 5.38 18.97 -2.42
N GLU A 127 5.04 19.76 -1.40
CA GLU A 127 4.63 19.24 -0.09
C GLU A 127 3.46 18.25 -0.21
N ALA A 128 2.54 18.54 -1.11
CA ALA A 128 1.37 17.71 -1.35
C ALA A 128 1.74 16.36 -2.00
N ALA A 129 2.72 16.35 -2.92
CA ALA A 129 3.29 15.13 -3.48
C ALA A 129 4.07 14.34 -2.42
N ASN A 130 4.83 15.00 -1.54
CA ASN A 130 5.54 14.37 -0.43
C ASN A 130 4.59 13.66 0.53
N ASN A 131 3.49 14.32 0.92
CA ASN A 131 2.44 13.72 1.75
C ASN A 131 1.87 12.45 1.10
N LEU A 132 1.62 12.50 -0.22
CA LEU A 132 1.08 11.36 -0.95
C LEU A 132 2.11 10.23 -1.11
N ILE A 133 3.38 10.53 -1.35
CA ILE A 133 4.46 9.55 -1.42
C ILE A 133 4.65 8.85 -0.07
N SER A 134 4.72 9.61 1.03
CA SER A 134 4.84 9.08 2.39
C SER A 134 3.62 8.25 2.79
N PHE A 135 2.43 8.63 2.35
CA PHE A 135 1.21 7.84 2.52
C PHE A 135 1.28 6.49 1.80
N ILE A 136 1.78 6.45 0.56
CA ILE A 136 1.95 5.21 -0.19
C ILE A 136 3.01 4.31 0.46
N ASP A 137 4.09 4.90 0.97
CA ASP A 137 5.11 4.17 1.72
C ASP A 137 4.56 3.53 3.00
N LEU A 138 3.69 4.26 3.72
CA LEU A 138 3.02 3.72 4.89
C LEU A 138 2.06 2.59 4.52
N LEU A 139 1.26 2.75 3.46
CA LEU A 139 0.39 1.68 2.95
C LEU A 139 1.17 0.42 2.61
N GLU A 140 2.33 0.56 1.99
CA GLU A 140 3.20 -0.57 1.67
C GLU A 140 3.70 -1.27 2.93
N ALA A 141 4.13 -0.52 3.94
CA ALA A 141 4.57 -1.07 5.22
C ALA A 141 3.43 -1.77 5.97
N LEU A 142 2.22 -1.18 5.98
CA LEU A 142 1.04 -1.78 6.59
C LEU A 142 0.62 -3.06 5.87
N LEU A 143 0.64 -3.07 4.53
CA LEU A 143 0.39 -4.26 3.72
C LEU A 143 1.36 -5.38 4.07
N ALA A 144 2.67 -5.08 4.08
CA ALA A 144 3.70 -6.06 4.45
C ALA A 144 3.47 -6.61 5.87
N SER A 145 3.14 -5.73 6.82
CA SER A 145 2.87 -6.13 8.19
C SER A 145 1.60 -6.97 8.36
N ARG A 146 0.55 -6.71 7.58
CA ARG A 146 -0.68 -7.49 7.56
C ARG A 146 -0.43 -8.89 7.01
N ILE A 147 0.37 -8.96 5.95
CA ILE A 147 0.78 -10.20 5.29
C ILE A 147 1.60 -11.07 6.25
N GLU A 148 2.54 -10.50 6.98
CA GLU A 148 3.45 -11.28 7.85
C GLU A 148 2.82 -11.64 9.20
N LEU A 149 2.01 -10.75 9.78
CA LEU A 149 1.58 -10.84 11.19
C LEU A 149 0.06 -10.97 11.37
N GLU A 150 -0.71 -10.84 10.29
CA GLU A 150 -2.15 -11.15 10.23
C GLU A 150 -3.01 -10.44 11.31
N LEU A 151 -2.60 -9.23 11.73
CA LEU A 151 -3.30 -8.47 12.75
C LEU A 151 -4.67 -7.96 12.22
N PRO A 152 -5.76 -8.03 13.02
CA PRO A 152 -7.09 -7.62 12.60
C PRO A 152 -7.33 -6.11 12.82
N LEU A 153 -6.36 -5.25 12.48
CA LEU A 153 -6.48 -3.80 12.64
C LEU A 153 -7.13 -3.15 11.41
N ARG A 154 -7.96 -2.12 11.61
CA ARG A 154 -8.70 -1.47 10.51
C ARG A 154 -7.74 -0.76 9.56
N CYS A 155 -6.74 -0.05 10.07
CA CYS A 155 -5.75 0.70 9.30
C CYS A 155 -4.98 -0.18 8.29
N GLN A 156 -4.78 -1.45 8.61
CA GLN A 156 -4.15 -2.44 7.72
C GLN A 156 -5.10 -2.96 6.64
N ARG A 157 -6.42 -2.99 6.92
CA ARG A 157 -7.46 -3.46 5.98
C ARG A 157 -7.86 -2.39 4.97
N VAL A 158 -7.61 -1.11 5.26
CA VAL A 158 -8.10 0.01 4.44
C VAL A 158 -7.74 -0.13 2.96
N LEU A 159 -6.53 -0.59 2.63
CA LEU A 159 -6.10 -0.77 1.23
C LEU A 159 -7.03 -1.71 0.44
N PHE A 160 -7.45 -2.80 1.08
CA PHE A 160 -8.33 -3.81 0.47
C PHE A 160 -9.75 -3.29 0.29
N LEU A 161 -10.25 -2.60 1.32
CA LEU A 161 -11.63 -2.10 1.36
C LEU A 161 -11.84 -0.86 0.48
N LYS A 162 -10.80 -0.04 0.25
CA LYS A 162 -10.89 1.25 -0.45
C LYS A 162 -10.10 1.29 -1.76
N VAL A 163 -9.84 0.13 -2.36
CA VAL A 163 -9.08 0.04 -3.62
C VAL A 163 -9.71 0.83 -4.77
N SER A 164 -11.04 0.96 -4.81
CA SER A 164 -11.73 1.77 -5.82
C SER A 164 -11.29 3.23 -5.81
N TYR A 165 -11.00 3.80 -4.64
CA TYR A 165 -10.46 5.16 -4.50
C TYR A 165 -9.00 5.23 -4.96
N ILE A 166 -8.19 4.21 -4.67
CA ILE A 166 -6.82 4.11 -5.17
C ILE A 166 -6.79 4.05 -6.70
N LEU A 167 -7.69 3.29 -7.32
CA LEU A 167 -7.81 3.20 -8.77
C LEU A 167 -8.26 4.53 -9.40
N LYS A 168 -9.20 5.24 -8.76
CA LYS A 168 -9.58 6.61 -9.16
C LYS A 168 -8.40 7.57 -9.06
N LEU A 169 -7.59 7.47 -8.00
CA LEU A 169 -6.38 8.28 -7.83
C LEU A 169 -5.36 8.01 -8.94
N ILE A 170 -5.16 6.74 -9.35
CA ILE A 170 -4.30 6.39 -10.50
C ILE A 170 -4.82 7.02 -11.82
N SER A 171 -6.14 7.11 -11.99
CA SER A 171 -6.75 7.80 -13.16
C SER A 171 -6.68 9.32 -13.11
N SER A 172 -6.48 9.91 -11.94
CA SER A 172 -6.47 11.37 -11.78
C SER A 172 -5.22 12.03 -12.41
N SER A 173 -5.13 13.35 -12.37
CA SER A 173 -4.05 14.15 -12.96
C SER A 173 -2.73 14.17 -12.16
N ILE A 174 -2.57 13.30 -11.15
CA ILE A 174 -1.35 13.21 -10.34
C ILE A 174 -0.10 12.84 -11.16
N HIS A 175 1.07 13.25 -10.66
CA HIS A 175 2.35 12.94 -11.31
C HIS A 175 2.58 11.43 -11.54
N TYR A 176 3.13 11.06 -12.71
CA TYR A 176 3.31 9.67 -13.15
C TYR A 176 4.10 8.81 -12.15
N LEU A 177 5.12 9.37 -11.48
CA LEU A 177 5.89 8.66 -10.46
C LEU A 177 5.00 8.12 -9.33
N ILE A 178 4.00 8.90 -8.92
CA ILE A 178 3.05 8.52 -7.87
C ILE A 178 2.11 7.44 -8.39
N LYS A 179 1.59 7.59 -9.61
CA LYS A 179 0.78 6.55 -10.28
C LYS A 179 1.52 5.22 -10.34
N LYS A 180 2.78 5.24 -10.80
CA LYS A 180 3.65 4.07 -10.87
C LYS A 180 3.80 3.41 -9.50
N LYS A 181 4.00 4.19 -8.43
CA LYS A 181 4.12 3.67 -7.06
C LYS A 181 2.83 3.00 -6.57
N LEU A 182 1.67 3.62 -6.81
CA LEU A 182 0.35 3.04 -6.48
C LEU A 182 0.09 1.73 -7.22
N ILE A 183 0.38 1.68 -8.53
CA ILE A 183 0.20 0.47 -9.34
C ILE A 183 1.10 -0.66 -8.84
N MET A 184 2.35 -0.35 -8.49
CA MET A 184 3.26 -1.32 -7.91
C MET A 184 2.79 -1.81 -6.53
N LEU A 185 2.21 -0.94 -5.70
CA LEU A 185 1.59 -1.33 -4.44
C LEU A 185 0.39 -2.27 -4.65
N LEU A 186 -0.50 -1.96 -5.60
CA LEU A 186 -1.62 -2.84 -5.95
C LEU A 186 -1.16 -4.21 -6.44
N LYS A 187 -0.12 -4.23 -7.28
CA LYS A 187 0.53 -5.47 -7.71
C LYS A 187 1.02 -6.28 -6.51
N LYS A 188 1.73 -5.65 -5.56
CA LYS A 188 2.20 -6.33 -4.34
C LYS A 188 1.04 -6.85 -3.49
N CYS A 189 -0.04 -6.09 -3.41
CA CYS A 189 -1.25 -6.45 -2.68
C CYS A 189 -1.87 -7.73 -3.24
N VAL A 190 -2.09 -7.78 -4.55
CA VAL A 190 -2.77 -8.90 -5.22
C VAL A 190 -1.86 -10.13 -5.40
N LEU A 191 -0.55 -9.93 -5.62
CA LEU A 191 0.41 -11.02 -5.81
C LEU A 191 0.91 -11.65 -4.51
N TYR A 192 0.20 -11.42 -3.40
CA TYR A 192 0.55 -11.97 -2.11
C TYR A 192 0.88 -13.48 -2.21
N LYS A 193 2.17 -13.80 -2.00
CA LYS A 193 2.76 -15.14 -1.99
C LYS A 193 2.53 -16.02 -3.23
N SER A 194 2.59 -15.44 -4.43
CA SER A 194 2.83 -16.18 -5.69
C SER A 194 4.33 -16.47 -5.94
N ARG A 195 5.13 -16.73 -4.90
CA ARG A 195 6.45 -17.36 -5.10
C ARG A 195 6.18 -18.85 -5.16
N GLU A 196 6.30 -19.40 -6.37
CA GLU A 196 6.46 -20.78 -6.85
C GLU A 196 6.78 -21.95 -5.88
N ASP A 197 6.35 -21.93 -4.63
CA ASP A 197 6.35 -23.11 -3.79
C ASP A 197 5.11 -23.93 -4.16
N ALA A 198 5.35 -25.01 -4.91
CA ALA A 198 4.42 -25.90 -5.58
C ALA A 198 3.43 -26.67 -4.67
N LYS A 199 2.91 -26.04 -3.61
CA LYS A 199 1.86 -26.57 -2.71
C LYS A 199 0.73 -25.56 -2.42
N SER A 200 0.64 -24.46 -3.17
CA SER A 200 -0.32 -23.37 -2.90
C SER A 200 -1.71 -23.62 -3.50
N GLY A 201 -2.36 -24.71 -3.09
CA GLY A 201 -3.80 -24.90 -3.27
C GLY A 201 -4.62 -24.64 -1.98
N SER A 202 -3.96 -24.54 -0.82
CA SER A 202 -4.62 -24.60 0.49
C SER A 202 -4.35 -23.42 1.43
N LEU A 203 -3.51 -22.44 1.06
CA LEU A 203 -3.10 -21.37 1.98
C LEU A 203 -4.20 -20.35 2.26
N PHE A 204 -5.06 -20.04 1.28
CA PHE A 204 -6.22 -19.15 1.49
C PHE A 204 -7.31 -19.77 2.38
N LEU A 205 -7.34 -21.10 2.49
CA LEU A 205 -8.24 -21.84 3.39
C LEU A 205 -7.80 -21.75 4.86
N GLN A 206 -6.55 -21.32 5.13
CA GLN A 206 -6.01 -21.26 6.50
C GLN A 206 -6.24 -19.90 7.18
N ASN A 207 -6.53 -18.82 6.44
CA ASN A 207 -6.83 -17.51 7.03
C ASN A 207 -8.08 -16.85 6.42
N PRO A 208 -9.24 -16.99 7.07
CA PRO A 208 -10.50 -16.39 6.61
C PRO A 208 -10.45 -14.86 6.49
N SER A 209 -9.71 -14.18 7.37
CA SER A 209 -9.71 -12.72 7.44
C SER A 209 -8.99 -12.05 6.27
N LEU A 210 -7.91 -12.65 5.77
CA LEU A 210 -7.20 -12.18 4.57
C LEU A 210 -7.96 -12.56 3.30
N TYR A 211 -8.64 -13.71 3.30
CA TYR A 211 -9.47 -14.15 2.18
C TYR A 211 -10.60 -13.16 1.89
N GLU A 212 -11.35 -12.75 2.92
CA GLU A 212 -12.43 -11.76 2.79
C GLU A 212 -11.93 -10.43 2.22
N ASP A 213 -10.78 -9.96 2.70
CA ASP A 213 -10.17 -8.74 2.22
C ASP A 213 -9.73 -8.84 0.76
N MET A 214 -9.14 -9.97 0.35
CA MET A 214 -8.77 -10.23 -1.04
C MET A 214 -9.99 -10.37 -1.96
N LEU A 215 -11.10 -10.89 -1.44
CA LEU A 215 -12.36 -10.95 -2.17
C LEU A 215 -12.90 -9.54 -2.43
N ALA A 216 -12.93 -8.71 -1.38
CA ALA A 216 -13.37 -7.32 -1.48
C ALA A 216 -12.49 -6.53 -2.47
N LEU A 217 -11.17 -6.68 -2.36
CA LEU A 217 -10.18 -6.10 -3.28
C LEU A 217 -10.46 -6.53 -4.73
N SER A 218 -10.58 -7.83 -4.97
CA SER A 218 -10.77 -8.39 -6.31
C SER A 218 -12.08 -7.93 -6.94
N ASN A 219 -13.18 -7.95 -6.19
CA ASN A 219 -14.48 -7.47 -6.67
C ASN A 219 -14.43 -5.99 -7.05
N ALA A 220 -13.81 -5.15 -6.22
CA ALA A 220 -13.68 -3.73 -6.50
C ALA A 220 -12.77 -3.43 -7.70
N VAL A 221 -11.66 -4.16 -7.87
CA VAL A 221 -10.81 -4.06 -9.08
C VAL A 221 -11.60 -4.40 -10.33
N LEU A 222 -12.34 -5.52 -10.34
CA LEU A 222 -13.12 -5.95 -11.51
C LEU A 222 -14.27 -5.00 -11.84
N GLN A 223 -14.92 -4.43 -10.83
CA GLN A 223 -15.94 -3.40 -11.04
C GLN A 223 -15.37 -2.17 -11.75
N VAL A 224 -14.19 -1.70 -11.35
CA VAL A 224 -13.56 -0.51 -11.95
C VAL A 224 -13.01 -0.80 -13.34
N VAL A 225 -12.41 -1.97 -13.58
CA VAL A 225 -11.88 -2.35 -14.90
C VAL A 225 -12.98 -2.43 -15.96
N ASN A 226 -14.18 -2.90 -15.59
CA ASN A 226 -15.34 -2.93 -16.48
C ASN A 226 -15.78 -1.54 -16.96
N LEU A 227 -15.37 -0.46 -16.27
CA LEU A 227 -15.73 0.93 -16.61
C LEU A 227 -14.72 1.58 -17.57
N THR A 228 -14.03 0.81 -18.42
CA THR A 228 -13.01 1.29 -19.38
C THR A 228 -11.81 2.02 -18.76
N TRP A 229 -11.59 1.82 -17.45
CA TRP A 229 -10.52 2.46 -16.66
C TRP A 229 -9.12 2.31 -17.27
N LEU A 230 -8.82 1.14 -17.85
CA LEU A 230 -7.53 0.87 -18.49
C LEU A 230 -7.22 1.81 -19.67
N ASN A 231 -8.24 2.36 -20.33
CA ASN A 231 -8.08 3.28 -21.46
C ASN A 231 -7.68 4.69 -21.03
N GLN A 232 -7.79 5.02 -19.73
CA GLN A 232 -7.47 6.34 -19.18
C GLN A 232 -6.07 6.42 -18.58
N ILE A 233 -5.33 5.31 -18.54
CA ILE A 233 -3.99 5.27 -17.97
C ILE A 233 -3.03 5.81 -19.02
N PRO A 234 -2.35 6.94 -18.78
CA PRO A 234 -1.42 7.50 -19.75
C PRO A 234 -0.26 6.53 -19.92
N LEU A 235 -0.21 5.89 -21.08
CA LEU A 235 0.93 5.12 -21.54
C LEU A 235 1.83 6.07 -22.34
N SER A 236 3.10 6.13 -21.98
CA SER A 236 4.21 6.63 -22.78
C SER A 236 4.02 6.19 -24.24
N GLU A 237 4.09 7.16 -25.14
CA GLU A 237 3.85 7.01 -26.59
C GLU A 237 4.84 6.05 -27.28
N LYS A 238 5.88 5.57 -26.58
CA LYS A 238 6.74 4.50 -27.08
C LYS A 238 6.05 3.14 -26.92
N ALA A 239 5.26 2.79 -27.93
CA ALA A 239 4.72 1.46 -28.12
C ALA A 239 5.85 0.43 -28.03
N SER A 240 5.78 -0.41 -27.00
CA SER A 240 6.78 -1.43 -26.74
C SER A 240 6.13 -2.78 -27.00
N TYR A 241 6.33 -3.29 -28.20
CA TYR A 241 5.75 -4.54 -28.65
C TYR A 241 6.29 -5.74 -27.84
N PHE A 242 5.46 -6.79 -27.72
CA PHE A 242 5.86 -8.07 -27.15
C PHE A 242 6.93 -8.70 -28.07
N GLY A 243 8.20 -8.46 -27.77
CA GLY A 243 9.33 -8.85 -28.63
C GLY A 243 10.64 -8.10 -28.38
N GLY A 244 10.61 -7.01 -27.61
CA GLY A 244 11.78 -6.15 -27.37
C GLY A 244 11.71 -4.89 -28.22
N SER A 245 12.20 -3.77 -27.71
CA SER A 245 12.26 -2.52 -28.48
C SER A 245 13.45 -2.57 -29.44
N GLU A 246 13.26 -2.17 -30.69
CA GLU A 246 14.38 -1.78 -31.54
C GLU A 246 15.19 -0.69 -30.83
N ALA A 247 16.47 -0.95 -30.62
CA ALA A 247 17.40 0.04 -30.09
C ALA A 247 17.64 1.09 -31.18
N VAL A 248 17.04 2.27 -31.04
CA VAL A 248 17.44 3.43 -31.83
C VAL A 248 18.78 3.93 -31.28
N PRO A 249 19.81 4.12 -32.11
CA PRO A 249 21.09 4.62 -31.65
C PRO A 249 21.00 6.14 -31.47
N GLY A 250 21.24 6.60 -30.24
CA GLY A 250 21.54 8.00 -29.93
C GLY A 250 20.35 8.86 -29.51
N ASP A 251 19.96 8.77 -28.24
CA ASP A 251 19.70 9.96 -27.40
C ASP A 251 19.59 9.52 -25.93
N ASP A 252 20.48 10.05 -25.09
CA ASP A 252 20.49 9.81 -23.65
C ASP A 252 19.38 10.66 -22.99
N THR A 253 18.15 10.18 -23.03
CA THR A 253 17.08 10.67 -22.13
C THR A 253 16.01 9.60 -21.87
N GLN A 254 16.19 8.87 -20.75
CA GLN A 254 15.17 8.33 -19.83
C GLN A 254 13.83 7.77 -20.36
N GLY A 255 13.77 7.18 -21.55
CA GLY A 255 12.57 6.52 -22.10
C GLY A 255 12.40 5.05 -21.66
N GLY A 256 12.57 4.75 -20.37
CA GLY A 256 12.57 3.38 -19.83
C GLY A 256 11.22 2.89 -19.29
N THR A 257 10.52 2.11 -20.12
CA THR A 257 9.60 0.98 -19.82
C THR A 257 8.29 1.20 -19.05
N ASP A 258 7.28 1.64 -19.79
CA ASP A 258 5.86 1.48 -19.45
C ASP A 258 5.36 0.03 -19.43
N GLN A 259 6.13 -0.91 -19.99
CA GLN A 259 5.83 -2.33 -19.93
C GLN A 259 5.69 -2.84 -18.50
N THR A 260 6.48 -2.35 -17.54
CA THR A 260 6.40 -2.82 -16.15
C THR A 260 5.08 -2.44 -15.51
N VAL A 261 4.58 -1.23 -15.79
CA VAL A 261 3.31 -0.72 -15.28
C VAL A 261 2.14 -1.46 -15.93
N LEU A 262 2.17 -1.62 -17.26
CA LEU A 262 1.13 -2.37 -17.98
C LEU A 262 1.10 -3.84 -17.55
N ARG A 263 2.25 -4.51 -17.45
CA ARG A 263 2.34 -5.89 -16.92
C ARG A 263 1.82 -5.98 -15.49
N ALA A 264 2.14 -4.99 -14.64
CA ALA A 264 1.65 -4.95 -13.26
C ALA A 264 0.12 -4.86 -13.21
N LEU A 265 -0.48 -3.98 -14.03
CA LEU A 265 -1.93 -3.84 -14.15
C LEU A 265 -2.58 -5.11 -14.68
N SER A 266 -2.07 -5.68 -15.78
CA SER A 266 -2.58 -6.94 -16.32
C SER A 266 -2.55 -8.07 -15.30
N LEU A 267 -1.48 -8.18 -14.51
CA LEU A 267 -1.37 -9.15 -13.42
C LEU A 267 -2.40 -8.90 -12.32
N VAL A 268 -2.62 -7.64 -11.93
CA VAL A 268 -3.66 -7.28 -10.94
C VAL A 268 -5.05 -7.72 -11.41
N VAL A 269 -5.40 -7.46 -12.67
CA VAL A 269 -6.70 -7.85 -13.25
C VAL A 269 -6.82 -9.37 -13.36
N LEU A 270 -5.80 -10.06 -13.89
CA LEU A 270 -5.80 -11.52 -14.05
C LEU A 270 -5.96 -12.23 -12.70
N LYS A 271 -5.26 -11.76 -11.67
CA LYS A 271 -5.35 -12.34 -10.33
C LYS A 271 -6.67 -12.04 -9.63
N ALA A 272 -7.25 -10.86 -9.83
CA ALA A 272 -8.59 -10.56 -9.35
C ALA A 272 -9.66 -11.47 -10.01
N LEU A 273 -9.51 -11.75 -11.31
CA LEU A 273 -10.36 -12.72 -12.02
C LEU A 273 -10.19 -14.13 -11.46
N GLU A 274 -8.95 -14.60 -11.30
CA GLU A 274 -8.64 -15.90 -10.70
C GLU A 274 -9.32 -16.07 -9.34
N PHE A 275 -9.20 -15.07 -8.47
CA PHE A 275 -9.82 -15.09 -7.14
C PHE A 275 -11.35 -15.15 -7.21
N LYS A 276 -11.97 -14.40 -8.12
CA LYS A 276 -13.42 -14.44 -8.34
C LYS A 276 -13.90 -15.81 -8.83
N PHE A 277 -13.15 -16.46 -9.72
CA PHE A 277 -13.46 -17.82 -10.19
C PHE A 277 -13.29 -18.87 -9.08
N GLN A 278 -12.28 -18.73 -8.22
CA GLN A 278 -12.09 -19.63 -7.07
C GLN A 278 -13.23 -19.49 -6.04
N ASN A 279 -13.68 -18.26 -5.76
CA ASN A 279 -14.82 -18.03 -4.88
C ASN A 279 -16.11 -18.65 -5.44
N SER A 280 -16.40 -18.44 -6.72
CA SER A 280 -17.61 -19.01 -7.34
C SER A 280 -17.55 -20.54 -7.39
N ALA A 281 -16.39 -21.15 -7.69
CA ALA A 281 -16.24 -22.61 -7.64
C ALA A 281 -16.49 -23.18 -6.24
N THR A 282 -16.12 -22.43 -5.19
CA THR A 282 -16.37 -22.81 -3.79
C THR A 282 -17.85 -22.68 -3.42
N GLU A 283 -18.53 -21.62 -3.89
CA GLU A 283 -19.99 -21.46 -3.78
C GLU A 283 -20.75 -22.57 -4.55
N PHE A 284 -20.28 -22.95 -5.75
CA PHE A 284 -20.86 -24.04 -6.53
C PHE A 284 -20.64 -25.42 -5.89
N CYS A 285 -19.58 -25.63 -5.11
CA CYS A 285 -19.38 -26.85 -4.32
C CYS A 285 -20.31 -26.93 -3.10
N LEU A 286 -20.68 -25.81 -2.48
CA LEU A 286 -21.70 -25.76 -1.42
C LEU A 286 -23.13 -25.88 -1.98
N LEU A 287 -23.33 -25.59 -3.26
CA LEU A 287 -24.58 -25.79 -3.99
C LEU A 287 -24.62 -27.06 -4.85
N SER A 288 -23.64 -27.97 -4.72
CA SER A 288 -23.63 -29.25 -5.44
C SER A 288 -24.58 -30.29 -4.82
N SER A 289 -25.84 -29.89 -4.64
CA SER A 289 -26.99 -30.71 -5.03
C SER A 289 -27.71 -29.99 -6.18
N LYS A 290 -26.99 -29.75 -7.28
CA LYS A 290 -27.43 -29.93 -8.68
C LYS A 290 -26.52 -29.19 -9.66
N SER A 291 -26.06 -29.95 -10.65
CA SER A 291 -25.68 -29.53 -12.01
C SER A 291 -24.20 -29.29 -12.31
N PHE A 292 -23.48 -30.41 -12.38
CA PHE A 292 -22.47 -30.70 -13.41
C PHE A 292 -22.94 -30.25 -14.81
N ARG A 293 -22.67 -29.00 -15.22
CA ARG A 293 -22.86 -28.57 -16.62
C ARG A 293 -22.11 -27.27 -16.96
N ALA A 294 -20.84 -27.16 -16.56
CA ALA A 294 -19.99 -26.06 -17.05
C ALA A 294 -18.57 -26.51 -17.46
N LEU A 295 -18.17 -27.76 -17.18
CA LEU A 295 -16.87 -28.31 -17.60
C LEU A 295 -16.81 -28.79 -19.06
N ARG A 296 -17.72 -28.34 -19.93
CA ARG A 296 -17.75 -28.76 -21.34
C ARG A 296 -17.44 -27.65 -22.35
N PHE A 297 -16.80 -26.56 -21.93
CA PHE A 297 -16.41 -25.46 -22.83
C PHE A 297 -14.90 -25.23 -23.03
N CYS A 298 -14.02 -26.00 -22.39
CA CYS A 298 -12.56 -25.90 -22.59
C CYS A 298 -11.88 -27.15 -23.15
N SER A 299 -12.62 -28.06 -23.81
CA SER A 299 -12.01 -29.27 -24.41
C SER A 299 -12.34 -29.51 -25.88
N TYR A 300 -12.82 -28.50 -26.62
CA TYR A 300 -13.15 -28.63 -28.05
C TYR A 300 -12.77 -27.39 -28.87
N SER A 301 -11.49 -27.00 -28.85
CA SER A 301 -10.95 -26.09 -29.88
C SER A 301 -9.42 -26.16 -29.98
N SER A 302 -8.90 -27.38 -30.02
CA SER A 302 -7.63 -27.68 -30.70
C SER A 302 -7.82 -29.01 -31.42
N LEU A 303 -8.43 -28.96 -32.61
CA LEU A 303 -8.28 -29.93 -33.71
C LEU A 303 -9.22 -29.56 -34.86
N ARG A 304 -8.61 -29.18 -36.00
CA ARG A 304 -9.19 -29.04 -37.36
C ARG A 304 -10.06 -27.82 -37.64
N LEU A 305 -9.44 -26.77 -38.19
CA LEU A 305 -9.36 -26.48 -39.63
C LEU A 305 -8.31 -25.39 -39.87
#